data_AF-A0A9W7NHA0-F1
#
_entry.id   AF-A0A9W7NHA0-F1
#
_cell.length_a   1.000
_cell.length_b   1.000
_cell.length_c   1.000
_cell.angle_alpha   90.00
_cell.angle_beta   90.00
_cell.angle_gamma   90.00
#
_symmetry.space_group_name_H-M   'P 1'
#
loop_
_entity.id
_entity.type
_entity.pdbx_description
1 polymer ?
#
loop_
_entity_poly.entity_id
_entity_poly.type
_entity_poly.pdbx_seq_one_letter_code
_entity_poly.pdbx_strand_id
1 'polypeptide(L)' 'MDRDPREVMEYDVLVVGAGPSGLSAAIRLKQRANEAGQELSV' A
#
# COMPACT_ATOMS: atom_id res chain seq x y z
N MET A 1 -29.83 -14.20 -3.83
CA MET A 1 -29.02 -13.01 -3.59
C MET A 1 -27.77 -13.16 -4.41
N ASP A 2 -27.68 -12.46 -5.54
CA ASP A 2 -26.42 -12.31 -6.24
C ASP A 2 -25.47 -11.53 -5.32
N ARG A 3 -24.31 -12.12 -5.03
CA ARG A 3 -23.23 -11.43 -4.36
C ARG A 3 -22.46 -10.69 -5.43
N ASP A 4 -22.27 -9.39 -5.26
CA ASP A 4 -21.38 -8.64 -6.12
C ASP A 4 -20.00 -9.31 -6.17
N PRO A 5 -19.35 -9.36 -7.35
CA PRO A 5 -18.03 -9.95 -7.47
C PRO A 5 -17.04 -9.19 -6.58
N ARG A 6 -16.14 -9.93 -5.90
CA ARG A 6 -15.07 -9.32 -5.10
C ARG A 6 -14.17 -8.50 -6.00
N GLU A 7 -13.93 -7.26 -5.63
CA GLU A 7 -12.97 -6.40 -6.30
C GLU A 7 -11.54 -6.85 -5.98
N VAL A 8 -10.67 -6.84 -7.00
CA VAL A 8 -9.25 -7.19 -6.89
C VAL A 8 -8.45 -6.00 -7.39
N MET A 9 -7.45 -5.59 -6.61
CA MET A 9 -6.53 -4.52 -6.95
C MET A 9 -5.10 -5.01 -6.74
N GLU A 10 -4.17 -4.54 -7.57
CA GLU A 10 -2.75 -4.88 -7.50
C GLU A 10 -1.96 -3.74 -6.83
N TYR A 11 -1.14 -4.11 -5.86
CA TYR A 11 -0.22 -3.22 -5.15
C TYR A 11 1.06 -3.99 -4.83
N ASP A 12 2.20 -3.30 -4.76
CA ASP A 12 3.46 -3.92 -4.32
C ASP A 12 3.39 -4.26 -2.83
N VAL A 13 2.77 -3.39 -2.03
CA VAL A 13 2.54 -3.58 -0.60
C VAL A 13 1.17 -3.03 -0.23
N LEU A 14 0.36 -3.80 0.51
CA LEU A 14 -0.89 -3.32 1.10
C LEU A 14 -0.72 -3.04 2.60
N VAL A 15 -1.00 -1.82 3.05
CA VAL A 15 -1.01 -1.46 4.47
C VAL A 15 -2.44 -1.42 5.00
N VAL A 16 -2.76 -2.31 5.95
CA VAL A 16 -4.09 -2.36 6.59
C VAL A 16 -4.08 -1.55 7.88
N GLY A 17 -4.78 -0.41 7.87
CA GLY A 17 -4.97 0.48 9.01
C GLY A 17 -4.17 1.78 8.91
N ALA A 18 -4.86 2.91 8.89
CA ALA A 18 -4.28 4.26 8.72
C ALA A 18 -3.88 4.93 10.04
N GLY A 19 -3.50 4.15 11.06
CA GLY A 19 -2.98 4.67 12.32
C GLY A 19 -1.54 5.18 12.20
N PRO A 20 -0.95 5.70 13.30
CA PRO A 20 0.41 6.22 13.28
C PRO A 20 1.44 5.19 12.77
N SER A 21 1.29 3.92 13.13
CA SER A 21 2.15 2.84 12.67
C SER A 21 2.02 2.58 11.16
N GLY A 22 0.79 2.46 10.65
CA GLY A 22 0.52 2.20 9.23
C GLY A 22 0.97 3.35 8.34
N LEU A 23 0.66 4.59 8.71
CA LEU A 23 1.11 5.77 7.97
C LEU A 23 2.64 5.92 8.03
N SER A 24 3.26 5.67 9.18
CA SER A 24 4.74 5.69 9.29
C SER A 24 5.39 4.64 8.39
N ALA A 25 4.83 3.43 8.33
CA ALA A 25 5.31 2.37 7.45
C ALA A 25 5.16 2.76 5.96
N ALA A 26 3.98 3.24 5.54
CA ALA A 26 3.71 3.64 4.16
C ALA A 26 4.63 4.79 3.71
N ILE A 27 4.78 5.82 4.54
CA ILE A 27 5.68 6.95 4.27
C ILE A 27 7.12 6.48 4.16
N ARG A 28 7.59 5.64 5.10
CA ARG A 28 8.99 5.18 5.09
C ARG A 28 9.29 4.26 3.91
N LEU A 29 8.32 3.44 3.48
CA LEU A 29 8.43 2.62 2.27
C LEU A 29 8.60 3.49 1.02
N LYS A 30 7.76 4.51 0.83
CA LYS A 30 7.89 5.46 -0.29
C LYS A 30 9.22 6.21 -0.28
N GLN A 31 9.69 6.65 0.89
CA GLN A 31 11.01 7.30 1.00
C GLN A 31 12.15 6.38 0.54
N ARG A 32 12.16 5.13 1.00
CA ARG A 32 13.18 4.15 0.59
C ARG A 32 13.12 3.81 -0.90
N ALA A 33 11.93 3.69 -1.46
CA ALA A 33 11.76 3.47 -2.89
C ALA A 33 12.36 4.63 -3.71
N ASN A 34 12.08 5.87 -3.31
CA ASN A 34 12.67 7.06 -3.93
C ASN A 34 14.20 7.07 -3.81
N GLU A 35 14.76 6.74 -2.63
CA GLU A 35 16.21 6.62 -2.41
C GLU A 35 16.84 5.54 -3.32
N ALA A 36 16.12 4.45 -3.60
CA ALA A 36 16.56 3.36 -4.48
C ALA A 36 16.27 3.60 -5.97
N GLY A 37 15.64 4.73 -6.33
CA GLY A 37 15.22 5.00 -7.71
C GLY A 37 14.14 4.04 -8.22
N GLN A 38 13.34 3.49 -7.32
CA GLN A 38 12.25 2.56 -7.63
C GLN A 38 10.89 3.25 -7.46
N GLU A 39 9.96 2.95 -8.36
CA GLU A 39 8.55 3.25 -8.13
C GLU A 39 7.94 2.14 -7.29
N LEU A 40 7.22 2.51 -6.23
CA LEU A 40 6.57 1.58 -5.29
C LEU A 40 5.14 2.03 -5.05
N SER A 41 4.15 1.17 -5.24
CA SER A 41 2.75 1.38 -4.88
C SER A 41 2.48 0.87 -3.45
N VAL A 42 1.78 1.70 -2.65
CA VAL A 42 1.40 1.43 -1.25
C VAL A 42 -0.06 1.76 -1.04
#